data_AF-A0A438H8B6-F1
#
_entry.id   AF-A0A438H8B6-F1
#
_cell.length_a   1.000
_cell.length_b   1.000
_cell.length_c   1.000
_cell.angle_alpha   90.00
_cell.angle_beta   90.00
_cell.angle_gamma   90.00
#
_symmetry.space_group_name_H-M   'P 1'
#
loop_
_entity.id
_entity.type
_entity.pdbx_description
1 polymer ?
#
loop_
_entity_poly.entity_id
_entity_poly.type
_entity_poly.pdbx_seq_one_letter_code
_entity_poly.pdbx_strand_id
1 'polypeptide(L)'
;MVRNKWVFKMKINLNGSVERYKARLVANGFYHTPGIDFKETFNPVVKVATIQVVLIVVVLRNWDIRQLDVNNAFLNDTRQEVVYMAKPEGYVDHLKPNHV
;
A
#
# COMPACT_ATOMS: atom_id res chain seq x y z
N MET A 1 6.21 5.74 17.08
CA MET A 1 5.35 4.57 16.84
C MET A 1 4.21 4.96 15.91
N VAL A 2 4.00 4.18 14.85
CA VAL A 2 2.85 4.33 13.95
C VAL A 2 1.58 3.94 14.69
N ARG A 3 0.62 4.87 14.82
CA ARG A 3 -0.70 4.53 15.38
C ARG A 3 -1.44 3.61 14.40
N ASN A 4 -2.25 2.71 14.91
CA ASN A 4 -3.03 1.78 14.10
C ASN A 4 -4.52 1.83 14.47
N LYS A 5 -5.35 1.22 13.63
CA LYS A 5 -6.76 0.94 13.92
C LYS A 5 -7.22 -0.33 13.21
N TRP A 6 -8.23 -0.98 13.76
CA TRP A 6 -8.92 -2.07 13.07
C TRP A 6 -9.96 -1.53 12.09
N VAL A 7 -9.98 -2.11 10.89
CA VAL A 7 -11.03 -1.89 9.89
C VAL A 7 -11.75 -3.20 9.63
N PHE A 8 -13.04 -3.22 9.93
CA PHE A 8 -13.90 -4.37 9.74
C PHE A 8 -14.74 -4.18 8.48
N LYS A 9 -14.85 -5.23 7.66
CA LYS A 9 -15.69 -5.24 6.46
C LYS A 9 -16.33 -6.60 6.27
N MET A 10 -17.62 -6.61 5.99
CA MET A 10 -18.34 -7.81 5.58
C MET A 10 -18.28 -7.95 4.06
N LYS A 11 -17.93 -9.14 3.57
CA LYS A 11 -18.08 -9.53 2.16
C LYS A 11 -19.40 -10.27 2.06
N ILE A 12 -20.27 -9.80 1.17
CA ILE A 12 -21.63 -10.31 0.99
C ILE A 12 -21.69 -10.95 -0.41
N ASN A 13 -22.34 -12.11 -0.50
CA ASN A 13 -22.64 -12.79 -1.76
C ASN A 13 -23.72 -12.04 -2.56
N LEU A 14 -23.87 -12.36 -3.85
CA LEU A 14 -24.92 -11.78 -4.70
C LEU A 14 -26.34 -12.00 -4.16
N ASN A 15 -26.57 -13.09 -3.42
CA ASN A 15 -27.85 -13.41 -2.79
C ASN A 15 -28.06 -12.73 -1.42
N GLY A 16 -27.18 -11.81 -1.01
CA GLY A 16 -27.29 -11.09 0.26
C GLY A 16 -26.77 -11.85 1.49
N SER A 17 -26.36 -13.12 1.36
CA SER A 17 -25.76 -13.88 2.46
C SER A 17 -24.33 -13.42 2.76
N VAL A 18 -23.91 -13.55 4.03
CA VAL A 18 -22.54 -13.22 4.42
C VAL A 18 -21.58 -14.26 3.88
N GLU A 19 -20.66 -13.84 3.02
CA GLU A 19 -19.57 -14.68 2.52
C GLU A 19 -18.43 -14.75 3.54
N ARG A 20 -18.00 -13.59 4.06
CA ARG A 20 -16.82 -13.50 4.93
C ARG A 20 -16.77 -12.21 5.75
N TYR A 21 -16.43 -12.32 7.02
CA TYR A 21 -15.98 -11.18 7.83
C TYR A 21 -14.48 -10.95 7.62
N LYS A 22 -14.10 -9.70 7.32
CA LYS A 22 -12.71 -9.28 7.13
C LYS A 22 -12.34 -8.27 8.22
N ALA A 23 -11.21 -8.51 8.88
CA ALA A 23 -10.55 -7.55 9.76
C ALA A 23 -9.19 -7.20 9.14
N ARG A 24 -8.84 -5.91 9.15
CA ARG A 24 -7.53 -5.42 8.69
C ARG A 24 -6.99 -4.45 9.73
N LEU A 25 -5.76 -4.67 10.16
CA LEU A 25 -5.02 -3.69 10.94
C LEU A 25 -4.37 -2.70 9.97
N VAL A 26 -4.69 -1.42 10.10
CA VAL A 26 -4.17 -0.38 9.20
C VAL A 26 -3.42 0.67 9.99
N ALA A 27 -2.32 1.18 9.41
CA ALA A 27 -1.65 2.36 9.90
C ALA A 27 -2.61 3.57 9.81
N ASN A 28 -2.66 4.36 10.87
CA ASN A 28 -3.46 5.56 10.94
C ASN A 28 -2.67 6.73 10.32
N GLY A 29 -2.76 6.89 9.00
CA GLY A 29 -1.94 7.82 8.22
C GLY A 29 -2.22 9.32 8.40
N PHE A 30 -3.06 9.73 9.35
CA PHE A 30 -3.44 11.14 9.54
C PHE A 30 -2.39 12.00 10.27
N TYR A 31 -1.21 11.45 10.60
CA TYR A 31 -0.16 12.17 11.32
C TYR A 31 1.02 12.64 10.46
N HIS A 32 0.98 12.43 9.15
CA HIS A 32 2.00 12.97 8.26
C HIS A 32 1.81 14.48 8.15
N THR A 33 2.82 15.26 8.53
CA THR A 33 2.76 16.73 8.46
C THR A 33 3.24 17.19 7.08
N PRO A 34 2.41 17.92 6.29
CA PRO A 34 2.81 18.47 4.99
C PRO A 34 4.16 19.20 5.07
N GLY A 35 5.12 18.81 4.23
CA GLY A 35 6.45 19.43 4.16
C GLY A 35 7.53 18.90 5.11
N ILE A 36 7.19 18.03 6.08
CA ILE A 36 8.16 17.39 6.99
C ILE A 36 8.36 15.92 6.60
N ASP A 37 7.27 15.15 6.55
CA ASP A 37 7.28 13.70 6.29
C ASP A 37 6.81 13.32 4.87
N PHE A 38 6.52 14.32 4.02
CA PHE A 38 6.10 14.14 2.62
C PHE A 38 7.26 14.13 1.63
N LYS A 39 8.50 13.90 2.08
CA LYS A 39 9.66 14.00 1.19
C LYS A 39 9.75 12.85 0.20
N GLU A 40 9.17 11.69 0.48
CA GLU A 40 9.29 10.54 -0.41
C GLU A 40 8.02 9.68 -0.45
N THR A 41 7.08 10.05 -1.31
CA THR A 41 6.17 9.07 -1.91
C THR A 41 5.88 9.49 -3.33
N PHE A 42 6.90 9.39 -4.19
CA PHE A 42 6.67 9.41 -5.63
C PHE A 42 6.30 7.98 -6.02
N ASN A 43 5.00 7.67 -6.03
CA ASN A 43 4.57 6.60 -6.91
C ASN A 43 4.94 7.06 -8.32
N PRO A 44 5.76 6.30 -9.06
CA PRO A 44 6.11 6.66 -10.43
C PRO A 44 4.87 6.48 -11.30
N VAL A 45 4.04 7.52 -11.38
CA VAL A 45 2.92 7.56 -12.31
C VAL A 45 3.50 7.97 -13.65
N VAL A 46 3.73 6.98 -14.51
CA VAL A 46 4.12 7.24 -15.90
C VAL A 46 3.00 8.03 -16.58
N LYS A 47 3.36 9.16 -17.21
CA LYS A 47 2.39 9.96 -17.98
C LYS A 47 2.04 9.23 -19.27
N VAL A 48 0.78 9.33 -19.70
CA VAL A 48 0.30 8.75 -20.97
C VAL A 48 1.15 9.22 -22.16
N ALA A 49 1.58 10.48 -22.16
CA ALA A 49 2.45 11.03 -23.21
C ALA A 49 3.79 10.26 -23.32
N THR A 50 4.37 9.82 -22.21
CA THR A 50 5.60 9.02 -22.21
C THR A 50 5.38 7.66 -22.87
N ILE A 51 4.25 7.00 -22.56
CA ILE A 51 3.88 5.72 -23.17
C ILE A 51 3.72 5.88 -24.68
N GLN A 52 3.04 6.94 -25.13
CA GLN A 52 2.85 7.23 -26.56
C GLN A 52 4.17 7.44 -27.29
N VAL A 53 5.12 8.20 -26.71
CA VAL A 53 6.44 8.40 -27.31
C VAL A 53 7.19 7.08 -27.47
N VAL A 54 7.17 6.22 -26.45
CA VAL A 54 7.81 4.90 -26.52
C VAL A 54 7.19 4.04 -27.62
N LEU A 55 5.86 4.02 -27.73
CA LEU A 55 5.14 3.28 -28.79
C LEU A 55 5.50 3.81 -30.19
N ILE A 56 5.58 5.14 -30.37
CA ILE A 56 5.99 5.74 -31.64
C ILE A 56 7.40 5.29 -32.02
N VAL A 57 8.36 5.33 -31.09
CA VAL A 57 9.74 4.89 -31.35
C VAL A 57 9.79 3.42 -31.76
N VAL A 58 9.01 2.57 -31.09
CA VAL A 58 8.92 1.15 -31.41
C VAL A 58 8.40 0.92 -32.82
N VAL A 59 7.34 1.62 -33.22
CA VAL A 59 6.80 1.52 -34.60
C VAL A 59 7.81 2.03 -35.62
N LEU A 60 8.45 3.19 -35.37
CA LEU A 60 9.43 3.77 -36.29
C LEU A 60 10.69 2.91 -36.47
N ARG A 61 11.04 2.11 -35.47
CA ARG A 61 12.23 1.23 -35.50
C ARG A 61 11.90 -0.23 -35.73
N ASN A 62 10.62 -0.56 -35.94
CA ASN A 62 10.13 -1.92 -36.10
C ASN A 62 10.63 -2.86 -34.98
N TRP A 63 10.53 -2.41 -33.73
CA TRP A 63 10.92 -3.19 -32.56
C TRP A 63 9.77 -4.05 -32.04
N ASP A 64 10.11 -5.19 -31.46
CA ASP A 64 9.13 -6.01 -30.75
C ASP A 64 8.85 -5.42 -29.36
N ILE A 65 7.56 -5.35 -28.99
CA ILE A 65 7.12 -4.98 -27.64
C ILE A 65 6.65 -6.22 -26.89
N ARG A 66 6.96 -6.27 -25.59
CA ARG A 66 6.36 -7.21 -24.64
C ARG A 66 5.88 -6.44 -23.42
N GLN A 67 4.64 -6.71 -23.00
CA GLN A 67 4.07 -6.13 -21.79
C GLN A 67 4.23 -7.12 -20.63
N LEU A 68 4.70 -6.62 -19.48
CA LEU A 68 4.75 -7.37 -18.23
C LEU A 68 3.82 -6.68 -17.23
N ASP A 69 2.81 -7.40 -16.77
CA ASP A 69 1.98 -6.99 -15.64
C ASP A 69 2.40 -7.81 -14.41
N VAL A 70 2.82 -7.14 -13.35
CA VAL A 70 3.35 -7.78 -12.14
C VAL A 70 2.30 -7.70 -11.05
N ASN A 71 1.74 -8.85 -10.70
CA ASN A 71 0.89 -8.98 -9.51
C ASN A 71 1.72 -8.63 -8.27
N ASN A 72 1.27 -7.62 -7.51
CA ASN A 72 1.94 -7.11 -6.30
C ASN A 72 3.29 -6.43 -6.58
N ALA A 73 3.34 -5.49 -7.54
CA ALA A 73 4.48 -4.60 -7.74
C ALA A 73 4.70 -3.65 -6.55
N PHE A 74 5.24 -4.17 -5.45
CA PHE A 74 5.87 -3.35 -4.43
C PHE A 74 7.21 -2.86 -4.99
N LEU A 75 7.46 -1.56 -4.90
CA LEU A 75 8.81 -1.04 -5.10
C LEU A 75 9.67 -1.71 -4.01
N ASN A 76 10.53 -2.64 -4.42
CA ASN A 76 11.56 -3.21 -3.56
C ASN A 76 12.59 -2.11 -3.28
N ASP A 77 12.21 -1.15 -2.45
CA ASP A 77 13.16 -0.24 -1.86
C ASP A 77 13.99 -1.03 -0.85
N THR A 78 15.32 -0.89 -0.92
CA THR A 78 16.24 -1.59 -0.01
C THR A 78 16.33 -0.91 1.36
N ARG A 79 15.52 0.13 1.60
CA ARG A 79 15.48 0.83 2.87
C ARG A 79 15.03 -0.09 4.01
N GLN A 80 16.01 -0.51 4.79
CA GLN A 80 15.83 -1.18 6.10
C GLN A 80 15.47 -0.14 7.16
N GLU A 81 14.33 0.52 7.03
CA GLU A 81 13.82 1.34 8.13
C GLU A 81 13.03 0.43 9.09
N VAL A 82 13.49 0.33 10.33
CA VAL A 82 12.76 -0.38 11.38
C VAL A 82 11.59 0.49 11.82
N VAL A 83 10.38 0.13 11.38
CA VAL A 83 9.15 0.85 11.74
C VAL A 83 8.47 0.19 12.94
N TYR A 84 8.41 0.90 14.06
CA TYR A 84 7.66 0.47 15.25
C TYR A 84 6.19 0.90 15.17
N MET A 85 5.25 -0.02 15.37
CA MET A 85 3.81 0.25 15.46
C MET A 85 3.36 0.28 16.92
N ALA A 86 2.37 1.11 17.24
CA ALA A 86 1.70 1.04 18.55
C ALA A 86 1.02 -0.33 18.73
N LYS A 87 0.81 -0.75 19.98
CA LYS A 87 0.12 -2.01 20.27
C LYS A 87 -1.34 -1.93 19.77
N PRO A 88 -1.85 -2.92 19.02
CA PRO A 88 -3.22 -2.90 18.54
C PRO A 88 -4.21 -3.08 19.70
N GLU A 89 -5.38 -2.45 19.54
CA GLU A 89 -6.50 -2.61 20.46
C GLU A 89 -6.93 -4.09 20.52
N GLY A 90 -7.19 -4.59 21.73
CA GLY A 90 -7.49 -6.01 21.98
C GLY A 90 -6.27 -6.89 22.27
N TYR A 91 -5.04 -6.36 22.18
CA TYR A 91 -3.81 -7.11 22.50
C TYR A 91 -3.12 -6.66 23.80
N VAL A 92 -3.67 -5.67 24.51
CA VAL A 92 -3.10 -5.12 25.75
C VAL A 92 -3.08 -6.21 26.84
N ASP A 93 -1.90 -6.46 27.41
CA ASP A 93 -1.76 -7.41 28.52
C ASP A 93 -2.12 -6.66 29.79
N HIS A 94 -3.15 -7.14 30.50
CA HIS A 94 -3.64 -6.54 31.74
C HIS A 94 -2.61 -6.57 32.86
N LEU A 95 -1.63 -7.50 32.81
CA LEU A 95 -0.56 -7.61 33.79
C LEU A 95 0.66 -6.76 33.43
N LYS A 96 0.83 -6.41 32.14
CA LYS A 96 1.96 -5.64 31.62
C LYS A 96 1.52 -4.64 30.53
N PRO A 97 0.82 -3.56 30.91
CA PRO A 97 0.23 -2.64 29.95
C PRO A 97 1.26 -1.87 29.09
N ASN A 98 2.49 -1.69 29.59
CA ASN A 98 3.53 -0.90 28.95
C ASN A 98 4.67 -1.73 28.31
N HIS A 99 4.52 -3.06 28.24
CA HIS A 99 5.55 -3.93 27.65
C HIS A 99 5.36 -4.02 26.13
N VAL A 100 6.45 -3.77 25.40
CA VAL A 100 6.53 -3.75 23.92
C VAL A 100 7.31 -4.97 23.45
#